data_AF-A0A3P7IGL5-F1
#
_entry.id   AF-A0A3P7IGL5-F1
#
_cell.length_a   1.000
_cell.length_b   1.000
_cell.length_c   1.000
_cell.angle_alpha   90.00
_cell.angle_beta   90.00
_cell.angle_gamma   90.00
#
_symmetry.space_group_name_H-M   'P 1'
#
loop_
_entity.id
_entity.type
_entity.pdbx_description
1 polymer ?
#
loop_
_entity_poly.entity_id
_entity_poly.type
_entity_poly.pdbx_seq_one_letter_code
_entity_poly.pdbx_strand_id
1 'polypeptide(L)'
;MSVDRLFDVKNSFFLGHYQQCILEAQKLITKVEEEKLAKDIFTYRSYIAQGKASVVLSEIPERIDNPSLKAVRRLAEYQNAANKKRIADQIQTEVSDGTAATDDTSCIVAALILNEEG
;
A
#
# COMPACT_ATOMS: atom_id res chain seq x y z
N MET A 1 23.78 -7.09 -13.99
CA MET A 1 22.99 -6.23 -13.09
C MET A 1 21.66 -5.99 -13.77
N SER A 2 20.57 -6.53 -13.24
CA SER A 2 19.22 -6.22 -13.72
C SER A 2 18.91 -4.76 -13.37
N VAL A 3 18.52 -3.97 -14.36
CA VAL A 3 18.10 -2.58 -14.14
C VAL A 3 16.78 -2.62 -13.38
N ASP A 4 16.73 -2.10 -12.16
CA ASP A 4 15.47 -1.92 -11.43
C ASP A 4 14.66 -0.83 -12.12
N ARG A 5 13.69 -1.25 -12.93
CA ARG A 5 12.83 -0.34 -13.69
C ARG A 5 11.90 0.50 -12.81
N LEU A 6 11.72 0.10 -11.56
CA LEU A 6 10.92 0.81 -10.56
C LEU A 6 11.75 1.78 -9.72
N PHE A 7 13.04 1.94 -10.02
CA PHE A 7 13.94 2.78 -9.23
C PHE A 7 13.40 4.21 -9.07
N ASP A 8 12.98 4.87 -10.15
CA ASP A 8 12.47 6.24 -10.10
C ASP A 8 11.14 6.36 -9.35
N VAL A 9 10.29 5.33 -9.45
CA VAL A 9 9.01 5.24 -8.73
C VAL A 9 9.27 5.14 -7.22
N LYS A 10 10.12 4.18 -6.81
CA LYS A 10 10.51 3.96 -5.41
C LYS A 10 11.18 5.21 -4.83
N ASN A 11 12.14 5.78 -5.56
CA ASN A 11 12.87 6.96 -5.12
C ASN A 11 11.93 8.15 -4.90
N SER A 12 11.02 8.41 -5.85
CA SER A 12 10.02 9.47 -5.72
C SER A 12 9.10 9.26 -4.52
N PHE A 13 8.66 8.01 -4.27
CA PHE A 13 7.83 7.68 -3.11
C PHE A 13 8.56 7.95 -1.78
N PHE A 14 9.79 7.47 -1.64
CA PHE A 14 10.56 7.61 -0.40
C PHE A 14 11.00 9.05 -0.12
N LEU A 15 11.17 9.86 -1.15
CA LEU A 15 11.42 11.31 -1.02
C LEU A 15 10.16 12.13 -0.70
N GLY A 16 8.98 11.48 -0.62
CA GLY A 16 7.70 12.17 -0.39
C GLY A 16 7.14 12.87 -1.64
N HIS A 17 7.76 12.70 -2.80
CA HIS A 17 7.29 13.23 -4.08
C HIS A 17 6.19 12.33 -4.67
N TYR A 18 5.07 12.20 -3.95
CA TYR A 18 3.98 11.27 -4.30
C TYR A 18 3.37 11.52 -5.68
N GLN A 19 3.27 12.79 -6.11
CA GLN A 19 2.74 13.11 -7.43
C GLN A 19 3.70 12.65 -8.54
N GLN A 20 5.01 12.81 -8.34
CA GLN A 20 6.03 12.34 -9.27
C GLN A 20 6.04 10.82 -9.34
N CYS A 21 5.91 10.14 -8.19
CA CYS A 21 5.80 8.68 -8.11
C CYS A 21 4.67 8.15 -9.01
N ILE A 22 3.47 8.75 -8.93
CA ILE A 22 2.32 8.37 -9.77
C ILE A 22 2.62 8.59 -11.26
N LEU A 23 3.23 9.72 -11.62
CA LEU A 23 3.58 10.03 -13.00
C LEU A 23 4.60 9.03 -13.57
N GLU A 24 5.67 8.72 -12.83
CA GLU A 24 6.67 7.74 -13.26
C GLU A 24 6.07 6.33 -13.35
N ALA A 25 5.19 5.95 -12.41
CA ALA A 25 4.45 4.69 -12.46
C ALA A 25 3.54 4.60 -13.70
N GLN A 26 2.91 5.69 -14.13
CA GLN A 26 2.09 5.70 -15.34
C GLN A 26 2.93 5.58 -16.62
N LYS A 27 4.13 6.17 -16.65
CA LYS A 27 5.06 6.07 -17.79
C LYS A 27 5.67 4.67 -17.92
N LEU A 28 5.82 3.93 -16.82
CA LEU A 28 6.39 2.60 -16.82
C LEU A 28 5.43 1.58 -17.45
N ILE A 29 5.76 1.16 -18.68
CA ILE A 29 5.07 0.09 -19.40
C ILE A 29 5.86 -1.20 -19.23
N THR A 30 5.28 -2.17 -18.53
CA THR A 30 5.87 -3.50 -18.34
C THR A 30 4.86 -4.61 -18.58
N LYS A 31 5.34 -5.75 -19.06
CA LYS A 31 4.56 -6.98 -19.21
C LYS A 31 4.78 -7.95 -18.04
N VAL A 32 5.76 -7.68 -17.18
CA VAL A 32 6.09 -8.51 -16.01
C VAL A 32 5.06 -8.22 -14.91
N GLU A 33 4.39 -9.27 -14.45
CA GLU A 33 3.29 -9.14 -13.47
C GLU A 33 3.78 -8.63 -12.11
N GLU A 34 4.95 -9.09 -11.66
CA GLU A 34 5.59 -8.59 -10.43
C GLU A 34 5.90 -7.09 -10.50
N GLU A 35 6.41 -6.61 -11.64
CA GLU A 35 6.70 -5.18 -11.83
C GLU A 35 5.40 -4.35 -11.86
N LYS A 36 4.33 -4.87 -12.48
CA LYS A 36 3.00 -4.23 -12.45
C LYS A 36 2.47 -4.14 -11.02
N LEU A 37 2.52 -5.24 -10.27
CA LEU A 37 2.05 -5.27 -8.90
C LEU A 37 2.81 -4.27 -8.02
N ALA A 38 4.15 -4.27 -8.11
CA ALA A 38 4.97 -3.35 -7.34
C ALA A 38 4.65 -1.89 -7.70
N LYS A 39 4.51 -1.58 -8.99
CA LYS A 39 4.10 -0.26 -9.49
C LYS A 39 2.76 0.18 -8.91
N ASP A 40 1.76 -0.70 -8.92
CA ASP A 40 0.42 -0.41 -8.42
C ASP A 40 0.46 -0.18 -6.90
N ILE A 41 1.21 -0.99 -6.15
CA ILE A 41 1.41 -0.79 -4.70
C ILE A 41 1.98 0.60 -4.40
N PHE A 42 3.05 1.02 -5.08
CA PHE A 42 3.63 2.36 -4.87
C PHE A 42 2.67 3.49 -5.29
N THR A 43 1.91 3.29 -6.36
CA THR A 43 0.91 4.24 -6.84
C THR A 43 -0.21 4.43 -5.81
N TYR A 44 -0.79 3.32 -5.32
CA TYR A 44 -1.86 3.37 -4.33
C TYR A 44 -1.39 3.93 -2.99
N ARG A 45 -0.20 3.55 -2.51
CA ARG A 45 0.40 4.15 -1.30
C ARG A 45 0.63 5.65 -1.47
N SER A 46 0.99 6.11 -2.68
CA SER A 46 1.12 7.53 -3.00
C SER A 46 -0.23 8.26 -2.95
N TYR A 47 -1.31 7.65 -3.47
CA TYR A 47 -2.65 8.22 -3.35
C TYR A 47 -3.10 8.35 -1.89
N ILE A 48 -2.86 7.33 -1.06
CA ILE A 48 -3.15 7.38 0.38
C ILE A 48 -2.37 8.52 1.03
N ALA A 49 -1.07 8.63 0.75
CA ALA A 49 -0.24 9.70 1.32
C ALA A 49 -0.68 11.11 0.90
N GLN A 50 -1.34 11.26 -0.26
CA GLN A 50 -1.96 12.52 -0.69
C GLN A 50 -3.37 12.78 -0.10
N GLY A 51 -3.88 11.92 0.78
CA GLY A 51 -5.24 12.01 1.30
C GLY A 51 -6.33 11.57 0.30
N LYS A 52 -5.93 10.91 -0.80
CA LYS A 52 -6.84 10.41 -1.84
C LYS A 52 -7.16 8.93 -1.65
N ALA A 53 -7.37 8.50 -0.40
CA ALA A 53 -7.70 7.12 -0.07
C ALA A 53 -8.95 6.59 -0.80
N SER A 54 -9.93 7.46 -1.09
CA SER A 54 -11.14 7.09 -1.84
C SER A 54 -10.85 6.49 -3.22
N VAL A 55 -9.79 6.95 -3.91
CA VAL A 55 -9.37 6.40 -5.21
C VAL A 55 -8.89 4.96 -5.04
N VAL A 56 -8.14 4.68 -3.98
CA VAL A 56 -7.66 3.32 -3.70
C VAL A 56 -8.82 2.39 -3.36
N LEU A 57 -9.81 2.86 -2.61
CA LEU A 57 -11.01 2.08 -2.27
C LEU A 57 -11.91 1.79 -3.47
N SER A 58 -11.91 2.64 -4.51
CA SER A 58 -12.65 2.39 -5.75
C SER A 58 -11.92 1.47 -6.71
N GLU A 59 -10.58 1.55 -6.77
CA GLU A 59 -9.76 0.74 -7.68
C GLU A 59 -9.49 -0.68 -7.15
N ILE A 60 -9.27 -0.83 -5.84
CA ILE A 60 -8.99 -2.14 -5.24
C ILE A 60 -10.30 -2.75 -4.73
N PRO A 61 -10.81 -3.85 -5.29
CA PRO A 61 -12.03 -4.50 -4.80
C PRO A 61 -11.84 -5.12 -3.41
N GLU A 62 -12.94 -5.29 -2.67
CA GLU A 62 -12.93 -5.86 -1.31
C GLU A 62 -12.51 -7.34 -1.29
N ARG A 63 -12.89 -8.10 -2.32
CA ARG A 63 -12.50 -9.51 -2.51
C ARG A 63 -11.29 -9.64 -3.40
N ILE A 64 -10.15 -9.10 -2.95
CA ILE A 64 -8.87 -9.31 -3.63
C ILE A 64 -8.08 -10.43 -2.97
N ASP A 65 -7.59 -11.36 -3.79
CA ASP A 65 -6.81 -12.50 -3.32
C ASP A 65 -5.35 -12.12 -3.01
N ASN A 66 -4.88 -10.99 -3.54
CA ASN A 66 -3.51 -10.52 -3.33
C ASN A 66 -3.34 -9.87 -1.94
N PRO A 67 -2.52 -10.45 -1.05
CA PRO A 67 -2.34 -9.93 0.32
C PRO A 67 -1.81 -8.49 0.37
N SER A 68 -0.87 -8.14 -0.51
CA SER A 68 -0.27 -6.80 -0.54
C SER A 68 -1.28 -5.72 -0.92
N LEU A 69 -2.13 -5.98 -1.93
CA LEU A 69 -3.19 -5.04 -2.30
C LEU A 69 -4.29 -4.97 -1.24
N LYS A 70 -4.62 -6.10 -0.58
CA LYS A 70 -5.53 -6.13 0.56
C LYS A 70 -5.01 -5.27 1.71
N ALA A 71 -3.72 -5.32 2.02
CA ALA A 71 -3.10 -4.47 3.02
C ALA A 71 -3.17 -2.99 2.65
N VAL A 72 -2.85 -2.63 1.40
CA VAL A 72 -2.95 -1.24 0.92
C VAL A 72 -4.39 -0.72 1.00
N ARG A 73 -5.39 -1.56 0.66
CA ARG A 73 -6.80 -1.20 0.84
C ARG A 73 -7.14 -0.98 2.31
N ARG A 74 -6.71 -1.85 3.22
CA ARG A 74 -6.90 -1.66 4.68
C ARG A 74 -6.30 -0.35 5.17
N LEU A 75 -5.10 0.01 4.68
CA LEU A 75 -4.48 1.30 4.98
C LEU A 75 -5.33 2.48 4.49
N ALA A 76 -5.94 2.36 3.30
CA ALA A 76 -6.87 3.36 2.80
C ALA A 76 -8.15 3.46 3.65
N GLU A 77 -8.68 2.33 4.13
CA GLU A 77 -9.84 2.32 5.04
C GLU A 77 -9.49 2.91 6.41
N TYR A 78 -8.25 2.73 6.88
CA TYR A 78 -7.73 3.28 8.15
C TYR A 78 -7.67 4.82 8.15
N GLN A 79 -7.50 5.46 6.99
CA GLN A 79 -7.59 6.93 6.90
C GLN A 79 -8.98 7.47 7.27
N ASN A 80 -10.02 6.64 7.23
CA ASN A 80 -11.34 7.04 7.70
C ASN A 80 -11.39 6.95 9.24
N ALA A 81 -11.57 8.09 9.90
CA ALA A 81 -11.63 8.19 11.36
C ALA A 81 -12.66 7.25 12.02
N ALA A 82 -13.76 6.93 11.33
CA ALA A 82 -14.76 5.99 11.83
C ALA A 82 -14.27 4.54 11.88
N ASN A 83 -13.37 4.15 10.98
CA ASN A 83 -12.83 2.79 10.87
C ASN A 83 -11.45 2.63 11.53
N LYS A 84 -10.77 3.74 11.84
CA LYS A 84 -9.39 3.79 12.36
C LYS A 84 -9.15 2.77 13.48
N LYS A 85 -9.91 2.89 14.59
CA LYS A 85 -9.80 2.00 15.76
C LYS A 85 -10.12 0.54 15.43
N ARG A 86 -11.22 0.30 14.71
CA ARG A 86 -11.65 -1.05 14.34
C ARG A 86 -10.57 -1.78 13.54
N ILE A 87 -9.92 -1.09 12.60
CA ILE A 87 -8.87 -1.67 11.76
C ILE A 87 -7.59 -1.90 12.57
N ALA A 88 -7.21 -0.96 13.43
CA ALA A 88 -6.09 -1.13 14.35
C ALA A 88 -6.25 -2.37 15.24
N ASP A 89 -7.40 -2.52 15.89
CA ASP A 89 -7.69 -3.66 16.77
C ASP A 89 -7.66 -5.00 16.01
N GLN A 90 -8.20 -5.02 14.78
CA GLN A 90 -8.16 -6.19 13.90
C GLN A 90 -6.72 -6.57 13.53
N ILE A 91 -5.89 -5.60 13.13
CA ILE A 91 -4.49 -5.85 12.78
C ILE A 91 -3.70 -6.31 14.00
N GLN A 92 -3.91 -5.68 15.17
CA GLN A 92 -3.24 -6.08 16.40
C GLN A 92 -3.57 -7.54 16.75
N THR A 93 -4.83 -7.94 16.60
CA THR A 93 -5.27 -9.32 16.84
C THR A 93 -4.64 -10.28 15.81
N GLU A 94 -4.70 -9.96 14.51
CA GLU A 94 -4.10 -10.80 13.45
C GLU A 94 -2.58 -11.00 13.65
N VAL A 95 -1.87 -9.95 14.07
CA VAL A 95 -0.43 -10.00 14.37
C VAL A 95 -0.16 -10.81 15.64
N SER A 96 -0.94 -10.63 16.70
CA SER A 96 -0.80 -11.39 17.95
C SER A 96 -1.12 -12.87 17.77
N ASP A 97 -2.09 -13.21 16.92
CA ASP A 97 -2.50 -14.58 16.61
C ASP A 97 -1.58 -15.26 15.59
N GLY A 98 -0.62 -14.52 15.01
CA GLY A 98 0.29 -15.05 13.98
C GLY A 98 -0.40 -15.39 12.66
N THR A 99 -1.58 -14.83 12.40
CA THR A 99 -2.36 -15.06 11.17
C THR A 99 -2.18 -13.96 10.12
N ALA A 100 -1.44 -12.90 10.47
CA ALA A 100 -1.11 -11.81 9.57
C ALA A 100 -0.28 -12.30 8.36
N ALA A 101 -0.54 -11.70 7.20
CA ALA A 101 0.23 -11.97 6.00
C ALA A 101 1.69 -11.50 6.17
N THR A 102 2.64 -12.33 5.74
CA THR A 102 4.08 -12.11 5.91
C THR A 102 4.73 -11.39 4.74
N ASP A 103 3.94 -10.92 3.75
CA ASP A 103 4.48 -10.14 2.65
C ASP A 103 4.97 -8.76 3.13
N ASP A 104 6.04 -8.27 2.49
CA ASP A 104 6.70 -7.02 2.87
C ASP A 104 5.71 -5.84 2.98
N THR A 105 4.72 -5.77 2.08
CA THR A 105 3.73 -4.68 2.07
C THR A 105 2.78 -4.79 3.25
N SER A 106 2.25 -5.97 3.54
CA SER A 106 1.41 -6.21 4.72
C SER A 106 2.14 -5.92 6.02
N CYS A 107 3.39 -6.36 6.14
CA CYS A 107 4.23 -6.09 7.31
C CYS A 107 4.42 -4.57 7.53
N ILE A 108 4.76 -3.83 6.46
CA ILE A 108 4.93 -2.37 6.53
C ILE A 108 3.61 -1.68 6.91
N VAL A 109 2.48 -2.08 6.31
CA VAL A 109 1.18 -1.48 6.61
C VAL A 109 0.78 -1.74 8.06
N ALA A 110 0.92 -2.99 8.54
CA ALA A 110 0.60 -3.35 9.90
C ALA A 110 1.46 -2.55 10.89
N ALA A 111 2.77 -2.48 10.67
CA ALA A 111 3.68 -1.69 11.49
C ALA A 111 3.32 -0.21 11.51
N LEU A 112 2.94 0.36 10.36
CA LEU A 112 2.58 1.78 10.25
C LEU A 112 1.30 2.11 11.03
N ILE A 113 0.29 1.25 10.95
CA ILE A 113 -0.97 1.41 11.69
C ILE A 113 -0.73 1.25 13.20
N LEU A 114 -0.01 0.22 13.62
CA LEU A 114 0.25 -0.02 15.05
C LEU A 114 1.12 1.08 15.66
N ASN A 115 2.05 1.65 14.90
CA ASN A 115 2.88 2.77 15.36
C ASN A 115 2.10 4.08 15.53
N GLU A 116 0.98 4.27 14.85
CA GLU A 116 0.11 5.45 15.06
C GLU A 116 -0.81 5.32 16.28
N GLU A 117 -1.02 4.12 16.80
CA GLU A 117 -1.91 3.84 17.94
C GLU A 117 -1.17 3.73 19.29
N GLY A 118 0.17 3.65 19.26
CA GLY A 118 1.04 3.66 20.45
C GLY A 118 1.38 5.06 20.91
#